data_AF-E4XJK1-F1
#
_entry.id   AF-E4XJK1-F1
#
_cell.length_a   1.000
_cell.length_b   1.000
_cell.length_c   1.000
_cell.angle_alpha   90.00
_cell.angle_beta   90.00
_cell.angle_gamma   90.00
#
_symmetry.space_group_name_H-M   'P 1'
#
loop_
_entity.id
_entity.type
_entity.pdbx_description
1 polymer ?
#
loop_
_entity_poly.entity_id
_entity_poly.type
_entity_poly.pdbx_seq_one_letter_code
_entity_poly.pdbx_strand_id
1 'polypeptide(L)'
;MSRTFFERLGERGTILLNTTSSILSNLSSENLSVKSREEIMKFLYGIISKKASHADQLIRRLCQSFLETDAREKWVDASFYLSSMASVRDIKIISKYAYMFKRRLSDNAVLNNFCNLVTRAKSKSSDIATSLEVEELARIVNGDKEETHEAENTGQRKKPDKRKFETVDTSDHS
;
A
#
# COMPACT_ATOMS: atom_id res chain seq x y z
N MET A 1 -34.87 -3.39 2.58
CA MET A 1 -34.75 -4.34 1.44
C MET A 1 -33.32 -4.44 0.90
N SER A 2 -32.62 -3.32 0.67
CA SER A 2 -31.23 -3.32 0.16
C SER A 2 -30.21 -3.98 1.10
N ARG A 3 -30.30 -3.75 2.42
CA ARG A 3 -29.36 -4.30 3.42
C ARG A 3 -29.23 -5.83 3.34
N THR A 4 -30.37 -6.51 3.37
CA THR A 4 -30.46 -7.98 3.34
C THR A 4 -29.99 -8.55 2.01
N PHE A 5 -30.16 -7.80 0.91
CA PHE A 5 -29.61 -8.18 -0.39
C PHE A 5 -28.08 -8.21 -0.35
N PHE A 6 -27.43 -7.15 0.15
CA PHE A 6 -25.96 -7.11 0.25
C PHE A 6 -25.42 -8.17 1.23
N GLU A 7 -26.13 -8.43 2.32
CA GLU A 7 -25.77 -9.51 3.26
C GLU A 7 -25.77 -10.88 2.57
N ARG A 8 -26.81 -11.20 1.78
CA ARG A 8 -26.89 -12.42 0.97
C ARG A 8 -25.86 -12.44 -0.18
N LEU A 9 -25.59 -11.28 -0.79
CA LEU A 9 -24.57 -11.18 -1.84
C LEU A 9 -23.16 -11.49 -1.30
N GLY A 10 -22.90 -11.19 -0.03
CA GLY A 10 -21.66 -11.55 0.66
C GLY A 10 -21.40 -13.06 0.76
N GLU A 11 -22.44 -13.88 0.74
CA GLU A 11 -22.32 -15.35 0.66
C GLU A 11 -21.68 -15.77 -0.68
N ARG A 12 -21.84 -14.97 -1.74
CA ARG A 12 -21.19 -15.11 -3.06
C ARG A 12 -19.95 -14.24 -3.15
N GLY A 13 -19.07 -14.32 -2.16
CA GLY A 13 -18.15 -13.21 -1.84
C GLY A 13 -17.15 -12.77 -2.92
N THR A 14 -16.84 -13.56 -3.96
CA THR A 14 -16.06 -13.07 -5.13
C THR A 14 -16.82 -11.99 -5.90
N ILE A 15 -18.13 -12.16 -6.07
CA ILE A 15 -19.00 -11.19 -6.73
C ILE A 15 -19.04 -9.91 -5.89
N LEU A 16 -19.25 -10.03 -4.57
CA LEU A 16 -19.29 -8.87 -3.69
C LEU A 16 -17.97 -8.08 -3.69
N LEU A 17 -16.81 -8.75 -3.70
CA LEU A 17 -15.51 -8.09 -3.74
C LEU A 17 -15.33 -7.23 -5.01
N ASN A 18 -15.67 -7.80 -6.17
CA ASN A 18 -15.58 -7.10 -7.45
C ASN A 18 -16.60 -5.96 -7.53
N THR A 19 -17.85 -6.20 -7.13
CA THR A 19 -18.89 -5.18 -7.07
C THR A 19 -18.51 -4.05 -6.12
N THR A 20 -17.92 -4.35 -4.97
CA THR A 20 -17.48 -3.31 -4.03
C THR A 20 -16.35 -2.47 -4.61
N SER A 21 -15.39 -3.08 -5.31
CA SER A 21 -14.31 -2.34 -5.99
C SER A 21 -14.89 -1.35 -7.01
N SER A 22 -15.93 -1.76 -7.74
CA SER A 22 -16.66 -0.89 -8.68
C SER A 22 -17.45 0.22 -7.94
N ILE A 23 -18.18 -0.13 -6.88
CA ILE A 23 -18.92 0.85 -6.06
C ILE A 23 -17.97 1.90 -5.48
N LEU A 24 -16.83 1.50 -4.91
CA LEU A 24 -15.83 2.43 -4.36
C LEU A 24 -15.27 3.38 -5.43
N SER A 25 -15.07 2.89 -6.65
CA SER A 25 -14.60 3.72 -7.77
C SER A 25 -15.60 4.79 -8.18
N ASN A 26 -16.90 4.49 -8.06
CA ASN A 26 -18.00 5.39 -8.43
C ASN A 26 -18.44 6.30 -7.26
N LEU A 27 -18.27 5.88 -6.00
CA LEU A 27 -18.61 6.71 -4.83
C LEU A 27 -17.82 8.01 -4.79
N SER A 28 -16.65 8.04 -5.42
CA SER A 28 -15.83 9.24 -5.62
C SER A 28 -16.46 10.27 -6.55
N SER A 29 -17.23 9.82 -7.56
CA SER A 29 -17.86 10.68 -8.57
C SER A 29 -19.29 11.10 -8.22
N GLU A 30 -19.89 10.47 -7.21
CA GLU A 30 -21.23 10.82 -6.75
C GLU A 30 -21.20 12.05 -5.84
N ASN A 31 -22.22 12.92 -5.95
CA ASN A 31 -22.36 14.12 -5.12
C ASN A 31 -22.91 13.77 -3.72
N LEU A 32 -22.16 12.94 -2.99
CA LEU A 32 -22.50 12.47 -1.65
C LEU A 32 -21.67 13.19 -0.60
N SER A 33 -22.27 13.41 0.58
CA SER A 33 -21.52 13.92 1.73
C SER A 33 -20.41 12.96 2.15
N VAL A 34 -19.31 13.48 2.70
CA VAL A 34 -18.19 12.66 3.21
C VAL A 34 -18.68 11.62 4.22
N LYS A 35 -19.60 12.00 5.11
CA LYS A 35 -20.19 11.11 6.11
C LYS A 35 -20.98 9.97 5.46
N SER A 36 -21.80 10.26 4.45
CA SER A 36 -22.55 9.23 3.73
C SER A 36 -21.63 8.24 3.01
N ARG A 37 -20.55 8.74 2.38
CA ARG A 37 -19.54 7.88 1.75
C ARG A 37 -18.88 6.95 2.79
N GLU A 38 -18.49 7.50 3.93
CA GLU A 38 -17.90 6.74 5.03
C GLU A 38 -18.85 5.66 5.59
N GLU A 39 -20.13 5.98 5.79
CA GLU A 39 -21.15 5.03 6.25
C GLU A 39 -21.37 3.88 5.25
N ILE A 40 -21.43 4.19 3.95
CA ILE A 40 -21.54 3.18 2.89
C ILE A 40 -20.30 2.27 2.89
N MET A 41 -19.10 2.84 2.98
CA MET A 41 -17.85 2.06 2.99
C MET A 41 -17.77 1.14 4.19
N LYS A 42 -18.07 1.65 5.39
CA LYS A 42 -18.10 0.83 6.62
C LYS A 42 -19.12 -0.29 6.52
N PHE A 43 -20.30 -0.02 5.94
CA PHE A 43 -21.31 -1.04 5.70
C PHE A 43 -20.82 -2.14 4.76
N LEU A 44 -20.29 -1.77 3.58
CA LEU A 44 -19.77 -2.74 2.60
C LEU A 44 -18.60 -3.53 3.17
N TYR A 45 -17.67 -2.85 3.84
CA TYR A 45 -16.52 -3.48 4.47
C TYR A 45 -16.95 -4.47 5.54
N GLY A 46 -17.94 -4.14 6.38
CA GLY A 46 -18.46 -5.05 7.41
C GLY A 46 -19.06 -6.35 6.85
N ILE A 47 -19.54 -6.34 5.61
CA ILE A 47 -20.01 -7.55 4.93
C ILE A 47 -18.81 -8.33 4.36
N ILE A 48 -17.87 -7.64 3.71
CA ILE A 48 -16.68 -8.25 3.09
C ILE A 48 -15.76 -8.88 4.14
N SER A 49 -15.57 -8.20 5.27
CA SER A 49 -14.69 -8.62 6.35
C SER A 49 -15.18 -9.85 7.11
N LYS A 50 -16.39 -10.34 6.84
CA LYS A 50 -16.86 -11.64 7.33
C LYS A 50 -15.96 -12.78 6.87
N LYS A 51 -15.31 -12.64 5.70
CA LYS A 51 -14.27 -13.54 5.24
C LYS A 51 -12.94 -12.78 5.16
N ALA A 52 -12.01 -13.13 6.05
CA ALA A 52 -10.71 -12.45 6.16
C ALA A 52 -10.00 -12.31 4.81
N SER A 53 -9.97 -13.37 3.99
CA SER A 53 -9.31 -13.32 2.68
C SER A 53 -9.92 -12.34 1.68
N HIS A 54 -11.19 -11.94 1.83
CA HIS A 54 -11.80 -10.91 0.97
C HIS A 54 -11.44 -9.50 1.47
N ALA A 55 -11.40 -9.29 2.78
CA ALA A 55 -10.88 -8.04 3.36
C ALA A 55 -9.43 -7.82 2.93
N ASP A 56 -8.57 -8.83 3.10
CA ASP A 56 -7.16 -8.77 2.70
C ASP A 56 -7.00 -8.41 1.21
N GLN A 57 -7.79 -9.03 0.34
CA GLN A 57 -7.77 -8.74 -1.10
C GLN A 57 -8.22 -7.30 -1.40
N LEU A 58 -9.25 -6.80 -0.73
CA LEU A 58 -9.72 -5.44 -0.91
C LEU A 58 -8.65 -4.42 -0.48
N ILE A 59 -8.03 -4.63 0.68
CA ILE A 59 -6.96 -3.76 1.19
C ILE A 59 -5.78 -3.76 0.22
N ARG A 60 -5.38 -4.93 -0.30
CA ARG A 60 -4.31 -5.03 -1.30
C ARG A 60 -4.64 -4.30 -2.59
N ARG A 61 -5.87 -4.42 -3.11
CA ARG A 61 -6.32 -3.68 -4.29
C ARG A 61 -6.28 -2.16 -4.06
N LEU A 62 -6.68 -1.71 -2.88
CA LEU A 62 -6.59 -0.28 -2.54
C LEU A 62 -5.15 0.21 -2.40
N CYS A 63 -4.22 -0.61 -1.93
CA CYS A 63 -2.79 -0.25 -1.94
C CYS A 63 -2.25 -0.22 -3.38
N GLN A 64 -2.64 -1.20 -4.20
CA GLN A 64 -2.21 -1.30 -5.60
C GLN A 64 -2.68 -0.10 -6.43
N SER A 65 -3.86 0.47 -6.15
CA SER A 65 -4.39 1.61 -6.90
C SER A 65 -3.49 2.86 -6.84
N PHE A 66 -2.61 2.97 -5.84
CA PHE A 66 -1.60 4.05 -5.78
C PHE A 66 -0.55 3.96 -6.89
N LEU A 67 -0.38 2.78 -7.50
CA LEU A 67 0.53 2.53 -8.62
C LEU A 67 -0.17 2.51 -9.99
N GLU A 68 -1.50 2.31 -10.03
CA GLU A 68 -2.25 2.12 -11.27
C GLU A 68 -2.58 3.43 -12.01
N THR A 69 -2.48 4.57 -11.34
CA THR A 69 -2.84 5.87 -11.88
C THR A 69 -1.97 6.97 -11.29
N ASP A 70 -1.73 8.04 -12.06
CA ASP A 70 -1.10 9.29 -11.59
C ASP A 70 -2.11 10.38 -11.17
N ALA A 71 -3.40 10.06 -11.21
CA ALA A 71 -4.46 10.99 -10.81
C ALA A 71 -4.50 11.16 -9.29
N ARG A 72 -4.28 12.39 -8.83
CA ARG A 72 -4.27 12.75 -7.41
C ARG A 72 -5.56 12.34 -6.70
N GLU A 73 -6.70 12.56 -7.34
CA GLU A 73 -8.03 12.29 -6.81
C GLU A 73 -8.16 10.81 -6.42
N LYS A 74 -7.62 9.91 -7.24
CA LYS A 74 -7.70 8.46 -7.02
C LYS A 74 -6.91 8.01 -5.79
N TRP A 75 -5.76 8.61 -5.54
CA TRP A 75 -4.96 8.30 -4.34
C TRP A 75 -5.58 8.89 -3.08
N VAL A 76 -6.14 10.09 -3.18
CA VAL A 76 -6.85 10.72 -2.07
C VAL A 76 -8.05 9.85 -1.68
N ASP A 77 -8.83 9.36 -2.64
CA ASP A 77 -9.95 8.46 -2.37
C ASP A 77 -9.48 7.11 -1.81
N ALA A 78 -8.44 6.49 -2.37
CA ALA A 78 -7.90 5.24 -1.85
C ALA A 78 -7.42 5.37 -0.40
N SER A 79 -6.67 6.45 -0.10
CA SER A 79 -6.22 6.74 1.27
C SER A 79 -7.39 7.04 2.21
N PHE A 80 -8.42 7.75 1.73
CA PHE A 80 -9.64 7.99 2.49
C PHE A 80 -10.35 6.67 2.81
N TYR A 81 -10.48 5.75 1.85
CA TYR A 81 -11.13 4.45 2.06
C TYR A 81 -10.37 3.59 3.06
N LEU A 82 -9.05 3.47 2.90
CA LEU A 82 -8.18 2.81 3.87
C LEU A 82 -8.37 3.42 5.26
N SER A 83 -8.34 4.76 5.34
CA SER A 83 -8.54 5.47 6.59
C SER A 83 -9.94 5.28 7.15
N SER A 84 -11.01 5.18 6.38
CA SER A 84 -12.37 5.11 6.91
C SER A 84 -12.79 3.70 7.36
N MET A 85 -12.36 2.65 6.66
CA MET A 85 -12.89 1.31 6.88
C MET A 85 -11.90 0.31 7.49
N ALA A 86 -10.58 0.55 7.36
CA ALA A 86 -9.59 -0.41 7.85
C ALA A 86 -9.68 -0.60 9.37
N SER A 87 -9.71 -1.87 9.76
CA SER A 87 -9.60 -2.33 11.13
C SER A 87 -8.14 -2.44 11.55
N VAL A 88 -7.92 -2.63 12.85
CA VAL A 88 -6.56 -2.78 13.40
C VAL A 88 -5.83 -4.00 12.79
N ARG A 89 -6.56 -5.07 12.43
CA ARG A 89 -5.98 -6.26 11.79
C ARG A 89 -5.45 -5.98 10.39
N ASP A 90 -6.00 -4.98 9.71
CA ASP A 90 -5.65 -4.65 8.33
C ASP A 90 -4.33 -3.87 8.26
N ILE A 91 -3.91 -3.27 9.38
CA ILE A 91 -2.68 -2.47 9.49
C ILE A 91 -1.46 -3.29 9.06
N LYS A 92 -1.34 -4.55 9.50
CA LYS A 92 -0.24 -5.45 9.09
C LYS A 92 -0.13 -5.57 7.56
N ILE A 93 -1.26 -5.64 6.87
CA ILE A 93 -1.29 -5.74 5.40
C ILE A 93 -0.94 -4.39 4.78
N ILE A 94 -1.50 -3.30 5.30
CA ILE A 94 -1.20 -1.94 4.83
C ILE A 94 0.30 -1.63 4.96
N SER A 95 0.91 -1.92 6.12
CA SER A 95 2.36 -1.76 6.36
C SER A 95 3.19 -2.57 5.37
N LYS A 96 2.84 -3.84 5.14
CA LYS A 96 3.51 -4.70 4.15
C LYS A 96 3.48 -4.12 2.73
N TYR A 97 2.43 -3.38 2.38
CA TYR A 97 2.24 -2.77 1.06
C TYR A 97 2.58 -1.28 1.02
N ALA A 98 3.26 -0.76 2.05
CA ALA A 98 3.64 0.64 2.15
C ALA A 98 4.44 1.16 0.95
N TYR A 99 5.29 0.33 0.35
CA TYR A 99 6.06 0.68 -0.84
C TYR A 99 5.19 1.18 -2.01
N MET A 100 3.91 0.77 -2.07
CA MET A 100 2.99 1.19 -3.13
C MET A 100 2.51 2.64 -2.98
N PHE A 101 2.44 3.16 -1.75
CA PHE A 101 1.88 4.49 -1.47
C PHE A 101 2.88 5.46 -0.81
N LYS A 102 4.05 5.01 -0.35
CA LYS A 102 5.05 5.83 0.37
C LYS A 102 5.37 7.15 -0.35
N ARG A 103 5.54 7.12 -1.68
CA ARG A 103 5.80 8.33 -2.49
C ARG A 103 4.64 9.35 -2.48
N ARG A 104 3.41 8.87 -2.29
CA ARG A 104 2.19 9.70 -2.29
C ARG A 104 1.90 10.33 -0.92
N LEU A 105 2.64 9.95 0.14
CA LEU A 105 2.56 10.58 1.47
C LEU A 105 3.06 12.04 1.49
N SER A 106 3.68 12.51 0.40
CA SER A 106 3.98 13.94 0.21
C SER A 106 2.73 14.79 -0.01
N ASP A 107 1.60 14.18 -0.40
CA ASP A 107 0.32 14.88 -0.50
C ASP A 107 -0.35 15.01 0.88
N ASN A 108 -0.71 16.24 1.26
CA ASN A 108 -1.29 16.52 2.58
C ASN A 108 -2.60 15.77 2.87
N ALA A 109 -3.45 15.55 1.86
CA ALA A 109 -4.72 14.84 2.08
C ALA A 109 -4.47 13.35 2.31
N VAL A 110 -3.57 12.76 1.52
CA VAL A 110 -3.13 11.36 1.69
C VAL A 110 -2.47 11.18 3.06
N LEU A 111 -1.52 12.05 3.42
CA LEU A 111 -0.85 12.02 4.71
C LEU A 111 -1.84 12.09 5.88
N ASN A 112 -2.75 13.07 5.85
CA ASN A 112 -3.75 13.24 6.90
C ASN A 112 -4.65 12.01 7.06
N ASN A 113 -5.05 11.37 5.94
CA ASN A 113 -5.82 10.14 5.97
C ASN A 113 -5.05 9.00 6.67
N PHE A 114 -3.75 8.84 6.39
CA PHE A 114 -2.91 7.85 7.06
C PHE A 114 -2.63 8.19 8.54
N CYS A 115 -2.44 9.46 8.88
CA CYS A 115 -2.33 9.90 10.28
C CYS A 115 -3.59 9.56 11.08
N ASN A 116 -4.77 9.78 10.50
CA ASN A 116 -6.05 9.40 11.10
C ASN A 116 -6.18 7.89 11.28
N LEU A 117 -5.74 7.11 10.29
CA LEU A 117 -5.71 5.65 10.37
C LEU A 117 -4.81 5.17 11.52
N VAL A 118 -3.58 5.68 11.60
CA VAL A 118 -2.61 5.34 12.65
C VAL A 118 -3.16 5.73 14.03
N THR A 119 -3.68 6.94 14.17
CA THR A 119 -4.23 7.43 15.45
C THR A 119 -5.37 6.53 15.94
N ARG A 120 -6.28 6.14 15.04
CA ARG A 120 -7.37 5.23 15.39
C ARG A 120 -6.88 3.81 15.67
N ALA A 121 -5.85 3.35 14.98
CA ALA A 121 -5.29 2.02 15.21
C ALA A 121 -4.62 1.94 16.58
N LYS A 122 -3.85 2.97 16.96
CA LYS A 122 -3.21 3.10 18.29
C LYS A 122 -4.22 3.03 19.45
N SER A 123 -5.38 3.68 19.31
CA SER A 123 -6.40 3.65 20.37
C SER A 123 -7.14 2.32 20.49
N LYS A 124 -6.97 1.41 19.53
CA LYS A 124 -7.66 0.11 19.46
C LYS A 124 -6.72 -1.10 19.50
N SER A 125 -5.41 -0.90 19.42
CA SER A 125 -4.42 -1.96 19.59
C SER A 125 -4.37 -2.37 21.06
N SER A 126 -4.71 -3.63 21.34
CA SER A 126 -4.73 -4.18 22.70
C SER A 126 -3.56 -5.12 22.99
N ASP A 127 -2.94 -5.69 21.95
CA ASP A 127 -1.82 -6.62 22.07
C ASP A 127 -0.53 -6.06 21.48
N ILE A 128 0.60 -6.60 21.97
CA ILE A 128 1.95 -6.12 21.62
C ILE A 128 2.23 -6.28 20.12
N ALA A 129 1.87 -7.42 19.52
CA ALA A 129 2.16 -7.69 18.12
C ALA A 129 1.46 -6.66 17.22
N THR A 130 0.20 -6.37 17.51
CA THR A 130 -0.57 -5.35 16.83
C THR A 130 -0.01 -3.95 17.05
N SER A 131 0.42 -3.60 18.27
CA SER A 131 1.03 -2.30 18.56
C SER A 131 2.29 -2.08 17.71
N LEU A 132 3.13 -3.10 17.57
CA LEU A 132 4.35 -3.03 16.75
C LEU A 132 4.04 -2.76 15.27
N GLU A 133 3.01 -3.41 14.71
CA GLU A 133 2.58 -3.19 13.32
C GLU A 133 2.04 -1.77 13.10
N VAL A 134 1.35 -1.21 14.11
CA VAL A 134 0.85 0.17 14.10
C VAL A 134 1.98 1.18 14.22
N GLU A 135 2.97 0.91 15.07
CA GLU A 135 4.19 1.73 15.17
C GLU A 135 4.99 1.72 13.88
N GLU A 136 5.11 0.57 13.22
CA GLU A 136 5.78 0.47 11.93
C GLU A 136 5.09 1.30 10.86
N LEU A 137 3.75 1.22 10.76
CA LEU A 137 3.01 2.10 9.87
C LEU A 137 3.22 3.57 10.24
N ALA A 138 3.25 3.91 11.53
CA ALA A 138 3.47 5.28 11.99
C ALA A 138 4.83 5.83 11.56
N ARG A 139 5.91 5.04 11.65
CA ARG A 139 7.26 5.43 11.18
C ARG A 139 7.25 5.75 9.69
N ILE A 140 6.63 4.87 8.89
CA ILE A 140 6.49 5.05 7.45
C ILE A 140 5.72 6.34 7.14
N VAL A 141 4.63 6.60 7.84
CA VAL A 141 3.75 7.77 7.65
C VAL A 141 4.46 9.07 8.06
N ASN A 142 5.26 9.04 9.13
CA ASN A 142 6.04 10.18 9.59
C ASN A 142 7.27 10.46 8.72
N GLY A 143 7.60 9.56 7.79
CA GLY A 143 8.78 9.70 6.93
C GLY A 143 10.09 9.47 7.67
N ASP A 144 10.05 8.69 8.76
CA ASP A 144 11.28 8.21 9.39
C ASP A 144 12.06 7.48 8.31
N LYS A 145 13.25 8.01 8.00
CA LYS A 145 14.16 7.36 7.06
C LYS A 145 14.53 6.03 7.69
N GLU A 146 14.14 4.93 7.06
CA GLU A 146 14.90 3.71 7.21
C GLU A 146 16.34 4.09 6.86
N GLU A 147 17.25 4.00 7.84
CA GLU A 147 18.66 3.83 7.54
C GLU A 147 18.73 2.52 6.74
N THR A 148 18.61 2.65 5.42
CA THR A 148 19.03 1.61 4.50
C THR A 148 20.51 1.43 4.77
N HIS A 149 20.84 0.48 5.63
CA HIS A 149 22.13 -0.20 5.61
C HIS A 149 22.22 -0.91 4.27
N GLU A 150 22.53 -0.14 3.22
CA GLU A 150 23.16 -0.67 2.03
C GLU A 150 24.49 -1.26 2.51
N ALA A 151 24.49 -2.57 2.74
CA ALA A 151 25.71 -3.33 2.84
C ALA A 151 26.45 -3.14 1.52
N GLU A 152 27.44 -2.25 1.53
CA GLU A 152 28.48 -2.11 0.53
C GLU A 152 29.16 -3.47 0.33
N ASN A 153 28.63 -4.31 -0.55
CA ASN A 153 29.38 -5.46 -1.02
C ASN A 153 30.40 -4.95 -2.05
N THR A 154 31.62 -4.78 -1.55
CA THR A 154 32.82 -4.34 -2.23
C THR A 154 33.16 -5.28 -3.39
N GLY A 155 32.63 -5.00 -4.57
CA GLY A 155 33.04 -5.61 -5.83
C GLY A 155 34.42 -5.11 -6.25
N GLN A 156 35.48 -5.72 -5.71
CA GLN A 156 36.85 -5.59 -6.21
C GLN A 156 36.93 -6.04 -7.68
N ARG A 157 36.85 -5.12 -8.63
CA ARG A 157 37.38 -5.33 -9.98
C ARG A 157 38.81 -4.80 -10.03
N LYS A 158 39.76 -5.73 -9.96
CA LYS A 158 41.19 -5.50 -10.25
C LYS A 158 41.32 -4.82 -11.62
N LYS A 159 42.04 -3.70 -11.68
CA LYS A 159 42.42 -3.02 -12.92
C LYS A 159 43.39 -3.93 -13.71
N PRO A 160 43.24 -4.10 -15.03
CA PRO A 160 44.29 -4.72 -15.83
C PRO A 160 45.47 -3.73 -15.98
N ASP A 161 46.65 -4.24 -15.64
CA ASP A 161 47.95 -3.57 -15.74
C ASP A 161 48.29 -3.28 -17.21
N LYS A 162 48.68 -2.05 -17.50
CA LYS A 162 49.24 -1.63 -18.79
C LYS A 162 50.72 -1.32 -18.56
N ARG A 163 51.59 -2.28 -18.88
CA ARG A 163 52.99 -1.99 -19.21
C ARG A 163 53.35 -2.64 -20.56
N LYS A 164 53.77 -1.76 -21.46
CA LYS A 164 54.29 -2.06 -22.80
C LYS A 164 55.80 -2.30 -22.74
N PHE A 165 56.30 -2.87 -23.84
CA PHE A 165 57.68 -2.96 -24.33
C PHE A 165 58.52 -4.14 -23.82
N GLU A 166 58.88 -5.06 -24.71
CA GLU A 166 60.14 -4.97 -25.46
C GLU A 166 60.12 -5.79 -26.76
N THR A 167 60.86 -5.26 -27.73
CA THR A 167 61.15 -5.72 -29.09
C THR A 167 62.06 -6.96 -29.13
N VAL A 168 62.03 -7.71 -30.24
CA VAL A 168 63.16 -8.29 -31.03
C VAL A 168 62.53 -9.30 -32.00
N ASP A 169 62.32 -8.93 -33.26
CA ASP A 169 63.24 -9.13 -34.41
C ASP A 169 63.45 -10.62 -34.77
N THR A 170 62.98 -11.04 -35.95
CA THR A 170 63.78 -11.63 -37.04
C THR A 170 62.92 -12.44 -38.00
N SER A 171 63.07 -12.10 -39.30
CA SER A 171 63.12 -13.00 -40.46
C SER A 171 61.91 -13.87 -40.81
N ASP A 172 61.66 -14.27 -42.05
CA ASP A 172 61.92 -13.81 -43.41
C ASP A 172 61.26 -14.91 -44.26
N HIS A 173 60.85 -14.57 -45.49
CA HIS A 173 60.66 -15.46 -46.63
C HIS A 173 59.41 -16.37 -46.79
N SER A 174 58.81 -16.11 -47.96
CA SER A 174 58.07 -16.97 -48.91
C SER A 174 56.56 -17.11 -48.74
#